data_AF-A0A368F4S9-F1
#
_entry.id   AF-A0A368F4S9-F1
#
_cell.length_a   1.000
_cell.length_b   1.000
_cell.length_c   1.000
_cell.angle_alpha   90.00
_cell.angle_beta   90.00
_cell.angle_gamma   90.00
#
_symmetry.space_group_name_H-M   'P 1'
#
loop_
_entity.id
_entity.type
_entity.pdbx_description
1 polymer ?
#
loop_
_entity_poly.entity_id
_entity_poly.type
_entity_poly.pdbx_seq_one_letter_code
_entity_poly.pdbx_strand_id
1 'polypeptide(L)'
;MMLRLFVAVLLFQVAESVRDGEMELVLVQGIWRHGDRSPTKTFPTDPFQDGNWTFGGGGFGQLSPIGMKQHMNLGKLLRSTYVDSGFLSQRYSSKEVRGSMCVERT
;
A
#
# COMPACT_ATOMS: atom_id res chain seq x y z
N MET A 1 53.76 -13.14 1.15
CA MET A 1 52.65 -12.57 1.95
C MET A 1 52.09 -11.30 1.33
N MET A 2 52.93 -10.32 0.97
CA MET A 2 52.53 -9.04 0.37
C MET A 2 51.74 -9.18 -0.96
N LEU A 3 52.15 -10.05 -1.88
CA LEU A 3 51.46 -10.23 -3.17
C LEU A 3 50.04 -10.81 -3.02
N ARG A 4 49.84 -11.74 -2.07
CA ARG A 4 48.51 -12.30 -1.76
C ARG A 4 47.59 -11.25 -1.12
N LEU A 5 48.14 -10.37 -0.29
CA LEU A 5 47.40 -9.23 0.26
C LEU A 5 46.99 -8.26 -0.85
N PHE A 6 47.91 -7.95 -1.76
CA PHE A 6 47.65 -7.05 -2.90
C PHE A 6 46.56 -7.60 -3.82
N VAL A 7 46.62 -8.88 -4.15
CA VAL A 7 45.59 -9.54 -4.97
C VAL A 7 44.26 -9.59 -4.23
N ALA A 8 44.24 -9.84 -2.92
CA ALA A 8 43.01 -9.81 -2.13
C ALA A 8 42.39 -8.41 -2.07
N VAL A 9 43.19 -7.36 -1.90
CA VAL A 9 42.73 -5.96 -1.91
C VAL A 9 42.21 -5.57 -3.29
N LEU A 10 42.89 -5.96 -4.37
CA LEU A 10 42.45 -5.74 -5.74
C LEU A 10 41.11 -6.45 -6.03
N LEU A 11 40.97 -7.71 -5.61
CA LEU A 11 39.72 -8.46 -5.76
C LEU A 11 38.57 -7.85 -4.95
N PHE A 12 38.86 -7.28 -3.76
CA PHE A 12 37.84 -6.62 -2.93
C PHE A 12 37.36 -5.31 -3.55
N GLN A 13 38.26 -4.50 -4.11
CA GLN A 13 37.89 -3.25 -4.80
C GLN A 13 37.10 -3.50 -6.09
N VAL A 14 37.43 -4.55 -6.85
CA VAL A 14 36.65 -4.97 -8.02
C VAL A 14 35.26 -5.48 -7.60
N ALA A 15 35.14 -6.16 -6.45
CA ALA A 15 33.84 -6.61 -5.96
C ALA A 15 32.92 -5.45 -5.54
N GLU A 16 33.45 -4.37 -4.97
CA GLU A 16 32.65 -3.17 -4.65
C GLU A 16 32.14 -2.44 -5.90
N SER A 17 32.92 -2.41 -6.99
CA SER A 17 32.52 -1.72 -8.23
C SER A 17 31.51 -2.49 -9.08
N VAL A 18 31.26 -3.78 -8.78
CA VAL A 18 30.20 -4.59 -9.40
C VAL A 18 28.86 -4.45 -8.65
N ARG A 19 28.80 -3.62 -7.61
CA ARG A 19 27.49 -3.24 -7.05
C ARG A 19 26.75 -2.42 -8.09
N ASP A 20 25.58 -2.91 -8.51
CA ASP A 20 24.58 -2.09 -9.17
C ASP A 20 24.39 -0.83 -8.31
N GLY A 21 24.36 0.34 -8.93
CA GLY A 21 24.43 1.63 -8.22
C GLY A 21 23.36 1.78 -7.14
N GLU A 22 23.50 2.77 -6.25
CA GLU A 22 22.45 3.04 -5.26
C GLU A 22 21.15 3.43 -5.97
N MET A 23 20.13 2.56 -5.86
CA MET A 23 18.80 2.81 -6.44
C MET A 23 18.00 3.69 -5.49
N GLU A 24 17.54 4.84 -5.99
CA GLU A 24 16.72 5.78 -5.22
C GLU A 24 15.23 5.59 -5.54
N LEU A 25 14.40 5.43 -4.50
CA LEU A 25 12.95 5.46 -4.66
C LEU A 25 12.48 6.91 -4.80
N VAL A 26 11.92 7.28 -5.95
CA VAL A 26 11.48 8.66 -6.24
C VAL A 26 9.96 8.84 -6.19
N LEU A 27 9.19 7.80 -6.49
CA LEU A 27 7.73 7.85 -6.57
C LEU A 27 7.12 6.46 -6.38
N VAL A 28 5.99 6.41 -5.69
CA VAL A 28 5.15 5.21 -5.59
C VAL A 28 3.77 5.54 -6.16
N GLN A 29 3.31 4.74 -7.11
CA GLN A 29 1.93 4.79 -7.59
C GLN A 29 1.20 3.50 -7.23
N GLY A 30 0.33 3.60 -6.22
CA GLY A 30 -0.51 2.49 -5.78
C GLY A 30 -1.90 2.57 -6.39
N ILE A 31 -2.41 1.42 -6.85
CA ILE A 31 -3.80 1.25 -7.28
C ILE A 31 -4.37 0.08 -6.50
N TRP A 32 -5.44 0.32 -5.76
CA TRP A 32 -6.17 -0.73 -5.06
C TRP A 32 -7.67 -0.55 -5.23
N ARG A 33 -8.37 -1.66 -5.10
CA ARG A 33 -9.83 -1.67 -5.09
C ARG A 33 -10.34 -1.22 -3.71
N HIS A 34 -11.59 -0.77 -3.67
CA HIS A 34 -12.35 -0.68 -2.42
C HIS A 34 -12.29 -2.02 -1.64
N GLY A 35 -12.39 -1.94 -0.32
CA GLY A 35 -12.50 -3.09 0.57
C GLY A 35 -13.85 -3.80 0.45
N ASP A 36 -14.07 -4.80 1.28
CA ASP A 36 -15.34 -5.54 1.33
C ASP A 36 -16.55 -4.60 1.53
N ARG A 37 -17.61 -4.80 0.74
CA ARG A 37 -18.82 -3.97 0.74
C ARG A 37 -20.04 -4.79 0.36
N SER A 38 -21.23 -4.31 0.74
CA SER A 38 -22.50 -4.92 0.34
C SER A 38 -22.72 -4.85 -1.19
N PRO A 39 -23.59 -5.71 -1.75
CA PRO A 39 -24.02 -5.65 -3.15
C PRO A 39 -24.56 -4.26 -3.49
N THR A 40 -24.46 -3.80 -4.74
CA THR A 40 -24.99 -2.47 -5.12
C THR A 40 -26.48 -2.46 -5.44
N LYS A 41 -27.03 -3.63 -5.75
CA LYS A 41 -28.44 -3.89 -6.06
C LYS A 41 -28.64 -5.41 -6.12
N THR A 42 -29.90 -5.81 -6.14
CA THR A 42 -30.29 -7.20 -6.39
C THR A 42 -31.49 -7.26 -7.34
N PHE A 43 -32.01 -8.46 -7.60
CA PHE A 43 -33.20 -8.70 -8.41
C PHE A 43 -34.50 -8.54 -7.58
N PRO A 44 -35.65 -8.22 -8.22
CA PRO A 44 -36.86 -7.83 -7.49
C PRO A 44 -37.40 -8.85 -6.48
N THR A 45 -37.19 -10.14 -6.73
CA THR A 45 -37.70 -11.24 -5.89
C THR A 45 -36.64 -11.82 -4.95
N ASP A 46 -35.51 -11.13 -4.75
CA ASP A 46 -34.51 -11.55 -3.77
C ASP A 46 -35.10 -11.40 -2.35
N PRO A 47 -35.06 -12.44 -1.50
CA PRO A 47 -35.45 -12.31 -0.09
C PRO A 47 -34.56 -11.34 0.70
N PHE A 48 -33.36 -10.99 0.22
CA PHE A 48 -32.41 -10.07 0.87
C PHE A 48 -32.30 -8.74 0.14
N GLN A 49 -33.16 -7.81 0.51
CA GLN A 49 -33.19 -6.45 -0.02
C GLN A 49 -32.26 -5.51 0.77
N ASP A 50 -32.24 -4.23 0.39
CA ASP A 50 -31.35 -3.19 0.96
C ASP A 50 -31.33 -3.19 2.50
N GLY A 51 -32.50 -3.30 3.13
CA GLY A 51 -32.66 -3.32 4.59
C GLY A 51 -32.08 -4.55 5.29
N ASN A 52 -31.67 -5.59 4.54
CA ASN A 52 -30.96 -6.74 5.10
C ASN A 52 -29.44 -6.49 5.23
N TRP A 53 -28.90 -5.46 4.56
CA TRP A 53 -27.46 -5.16 4.51
C TRP A 53 -27.02 -4.12 5.54
N THR A 54 -27.54 -4.21 6.76
CA THR A 54 -27.36 -3.21 7.83
C THR A 54 -26.06 -3.35 8.63
N PHE A 55 -25.27 -4.40 8.38
CA PHE A 55 -24.02 -4.63 9.09
C PHE A 55 -23.01 -3.52 8.80
N GLY A 56 -22.70 -2.70 9.81
CA GLY A 56 -21.88 -1.49 9.64
C GLY A 56 -22.67 -0.21 9.39
N GLY A 57 -23.99 -0.23 9.57
CA GLY A 57 -24.85 0.97 9.51
C GLY A 57 -25.24 1.40 8.09
N GLY A 58 -24.96 0.58 7.08
CA GLY A 58 -25.22 0.89 5.67
C GLY A 58 -26.40 0.12 5.05
N GLY A 59 -26.59 0.34 3.75
CA GLY A 59 -27.41 -0.49 2.86
C GLY A 59 -26.53 -0.98 1.70
N PHE A 60 -27.09 -1.13 0.51
CA PHE A 60 -26.40 -1.53 -0.70
C PHE A 60 -25.23 -0.63 -1.08
N GLY A 61 -24.15 -1.25 -1.53
CA GLY A 61 -22.93 -0.63 -2.01
C GLY A 61 -22.06 0.00 -0.93
N GLN A 62 -22.41 -0.13 0.35
CA GLN A 62 -21.68 0.47 1.46
C GLN A 62 -20.55 -0.44 1.95
N LEU A 63 -19.45 0.18 2.38
CA LEU A 63 -18.28 -0.51 2.92
C LEU A 63 -18.68 -1.25 4.21
N SER A 64 -18.33 -2.53 4.30
CA SER A 64 -18.61 -3.30 5.50
C SER A 64 -17.56 -3.00 6.59
N PRO A 65 -17.82 -3.32 7.86
CA PRO A 65 -16.81 -3.29 8.92
C PRO A 65 -15.56 -4.11 8.61
N ILE A 66 -15.70 -5.18 7.82
CA ILE A 66 -14.57 -5.98 7.34
C ILE A 66 -13.76 -5.14 6.33
N GLY A 67 -14.42 -4.49 5.37
CA GLY A 67 -13.78 -3.60 4.40
C GLY A 67 -13.07 -2.42 5.05
N MET A 68 -13.67 -1.81 6.07
CA MET A 68 -13.03 -0.75 6.87
C MET A 68 -11.74 -1.24 7.53
N LYS A 69 -11.77 -2.44 8.13
CA LYS A 69 -10.59 -3.05 8.75
C LYS A 69 -9.50 -3.38 7.72
N GLN A 70 -9.88 -3.82 6.53
CA GLN A 70 -8.94 -4.07 5.42
C GLN A 70 -8.20 -2.79 5.03
N HIS A 71 -8.91 -1.67 4.85
CA HIS A 71 -8.29 -0.38 4.54
C HIS A 71 -7.37 0.12 5.66
N MET A 72 -7.77 -0.04 6.93
CA MET A 72 -6.91 0.30 8.07
C MET A 72 -5.61 -0.52 8.07
N ASN A 73 -5.71 -1.81 7.79
CA ASN A 73 -4.53 -2.68 7.72
C ASN A 73 -3.61 -2.31 6.54
N LEU A 74 -4.19 -2.00 5.37
CA LEU A 74 -3.43 -1.50 4.24
C LEU A 74 -2.71 -0.19 4.59
N GLY A 75 -3.40 0.76 5.23
CA GLY A 75 -2.79 2.02 5.68
C GLY A 75 -1.62 1.81 6.64
N LYS A 76 -1.75 0.87 7.58
CA LYS A 76 -0.65 0.47 8.49
C LYS A 76 0.54 -0.12 7.73
N LEU A 77 0.28 -1.01 6.76
CA LEU A 77 1.32 -1.58 5.90
C LEU A 77 2.04 -0.46 5.14
N LEU A 78 1.32 0.38 4.42
CA LEU A 78 1.89 1.50 3.66
C LEU A 78 2.71 2.45 4.55
N ARG A 79 2.22 2.74 5.76
CA ARG A 79 2.97 3.54 6.73
C ARG A 79 4.30 2.86 7.12
N SER A 80 4.26 1.57 7.46
CA SER A 80 5.49 0.83 7.79
C SER A 80 6.47 0.74 6.62
N THR A 81 5.95 0.61 5.40
CA THR A 81 6.78 0.48 4.20
C THR A 81 7.41 1.80 3.79
N TYR A 82 6.72 2.94 3.94
CA TYR A 82 7.14 4.21 3.35
C TYR A 82 7.45 5.32 4.36
N VAL A 83 6.81 5.34 5.52
CA VAL A 83 7.13 6.34 6.57
C VAL A 83 8.28 5.84 7.45
N ASP A 84 8.21 4.58 7.88
CA ASP A 84 9.21 4.03 8.81
C ASP A 84 10.55 3.71 8.10
N SER A 85 10.53 3.51 6.77
CA SER A 85 11.74 3.43 5.94
C SER A 85 12.37 4.79 5.61
N GLY A 86 11.68 5.89 5.93
CA GLY A 86 12.16 7.26 5.69
C GLY A 86 11.84 7.83 4.31
N PHE A 87 11.06 7.14 3.47
CA PHE A 87 10.65 7.67 2.15
C PHE A 87 9.62 8.82 2.27
N LEU A 88 8.72 8.75 3.24
CA LEU A 88 7.72 9.78 3.55
C LEU A 88 7.97 10.41 4.93
N SER A 89 7.52 11.64 5.11
CA SER A 89 7.63 12.34 6.39
C SER A 89 6.86 11.64 7.51
N GLN A 90 7.42 11.70 8.74
CA GLN A 90 6.77 11.14 9.95
C GLN A 90 5.41 11.77 10.26
N ARG A 91 5.22 13.05 9.88
CA ARG A 91 3.95 13.75 9.93
C ARG A 91 3.38 13.88 8.53
N TYR A 92 2.06 13.74 8.41
CA TYR A 92 1.35 13.86 7.14
C TYR A 92 1.63 15.21 6.46
N SER A 93 1.88 15.16 5.15
CA SER A 93 2.03 16.30 4.26
C SER A 93 1.22 16.07 2.98
N SER A 94 0.31 16.99 2.65
CA SER A 94 -0.49 16.91 1.42
C SER A 94 0.32 17.12 0.13
N LYS A 95 1.59 17.55 0.26
CA LYS A 95 2.53 17.66 -0.87
C LYS A 95 3.16 16.32 -1.23
N GLU A 96 3.26 15.40 -0.26
CA GLU A 96 3.90 14.09 -0.43
C GLU A 96 2.88 13.01 -0.82
N VAL A 97 1.67 13.09 -0.26
CA VAL A 97 0.62 12.08 -0.48
C VAL A 97 -0.57 12.72 -1.18
N ARG A 98 -0.94 12.16 -2.34
CA ARG A 98 -2.13 12.55 -3.10
C ARG A 98 -3.01 11.33 -3.35
N GLY A 99 -4.27 11.42 -2.93
CA GLY A 99 -5.31 10.45 -3.28
C GLY A 99 -6.20 11.01 -4.38
N SER A 100 -6.59 10.17 -5.34
CA SER A 100 -7.69 10.47 -6.25
C SER A 100 -8.73 9.37 -6.11
N MET A 101 -9.93 9.77 -5.70
CA MET A 101 -11.05 8.89 -5.43
C MET A 101 -12.01 9.00 -6.60
N CYS A 102 -12.22 7.90 -7.33
CA CYS A 102 -13.08 7.92 -8.52
C CYS A 102 -14.57 7.73 -8.18
N VAL A 103 -14.89 7.27 -6.96
CA VAL A 103 -16.26 7.06 -6.44
C VAL A 103 -16.24 7.33 -4.93
N GLU A 104 -17.29 7.92 -4.35
CA GLU A 104 -17.48 8.18 -2.90
C GLU A 104 -17.36 6.96 -1.94
N ARG A 105 -16.94 5.80 -2.43
CA ARG A 105 -17.02 4.50 -1.73
C ARG A 105 -15.69 3.73 -1.69
N THR A 106 -14.56 4.44 -1.56
CA THR A 106 -13.18 3.93 -1.42
C THR A 106 -12.52 4.47 -0.16
#